data_AF-A0A090WEL0-F1
#
_entry.id   AF-A0A090WEL0-F1
#
_cell.length_a   1.000
_cell.length_b   1.000
_cell.length_c   1.000
_cell.angle_alpha   90.00
_cell.angle_beta   90.00
_cell.angle_gamma   90.00
#
_symmetry.space_group_name_H-M   'P 1'
#
loop_
_entity.id
_entity.type
_entity.pdbx_description
1 polymer ?
#
loop_
_entity_poly.entity_id
_entity_poly.type
_entity_poly.pdbx_seq_one_letter_code
_entity_poly.pdbx_strand_id
1 'polypeptide(L)' 'MSNSIAVEEKSTFKKYDAEWLQKFDGFEDYSDKKAEETIYKLEEFAKILCEHLQNSS' A
#
# COMPACT_ATOMS: atom_id res chain seq x y z
N MET A 1 11.04 -16.78 -28.30
CA MET A 1 11.48 -16.81 -26.89
C MET A 1 10.46 -16.04 -26.09
N SER A 2 9.91 -16.70 -25.09
CA SER A 2 8.80 -16.24 -24.25
C SER A 2 9.23 -15.07 -23.37
N ASN A 3 8.56 -13.93 -23.48
CA ASN A 3 8.55 -12.94 -22.41
C ASN A 3 7.26 -13.16 -21.61
N SER A 4 7.29 -14.15 -20.71
CA SER A 4 6.29 -14.26 -19.66
C SER A 4 6.49 -13.06 -18.74
N ILE A 5 5.71 -12.00 -18.97
CA ILE A 5 5.50 -10.95 -17.97
C ILE A 5 4.87 -11.69 -16.80
N ALA A 6 5.68 -11.97 -15.77
CA ALA A 6 5.18 -12.49 -14.52
C ALA A 6 4.19 -11.44 -13.99
N VAL A 7 2.90 -11.71 -14.15
CA VAL A 7 1.87 -11.09 -13.34
C VAL A 7 2.25 -11.49 -11.92
N GLU A 8 2.88 -10.57 -11.19
CA GLU A 8 3.21 -10.77 -9.80
C GLU A 8 1.94 -11.26 -9.11
N GLU A 9 2.03 -12.48 -8.58
CA GLU A 9 0.98 -13.09 -7.78
C GLU A 9 0.63 -12.06 -6.70
N LYS A 10 -0.57 -11.49 -6.78
CA LYS A 10 -1.05 -10.46 -5.87
C LYS A 10 -1.22 -11.14 -4.51
N SER A 11 -0.12 -11.22 -3.77
CA SER A 11 -0.03 -11.86 -2.47
C SER A 11 -1.16 -11.32 -1.61
N THR A 12 -2.10 -12.19 -1.26
CA THR A 12 -3.23 -11.92 -0.36
C THR A 12 -2.79 -11.76 1.10
N PHE A 13 -1.49 -11.81 1.38
CA PHE A 13 -0.94 -11.24 2.60
C PHE A 13 -1.11 -9.73 2.54
N LYS A 14 -2.03 -9.19 3.35
CA LYS A 14 -1.98 -7.77 3.71
C LYS A 14 -0.63 -7.54 4.39
N LYS A 15 0.37 -7.15 3.60
CA LYS A 15 1.71 -6.81 4.07
C LYS A 15 1.70 -5.58 4.98
N TYR A 16 0.61 -4.81 4.92
CA TYR A 16 0.42 -3.56 5.63
C TYR A 16 -0.85 -3.69 6.48
N ASP A 17 -0.65 -3.91 7.77
CA ASP A 17 -1.68 -3.99 8.80
C ASP A 17 -1.40 -2.96 9.92
N ALA A 18 -2.31 -2.87 10.90
CA ALA A 18 -2.19 -1.90 11.98
C ALA A 18 -0.86 -2.03 12.74
N GLU A 19 -0.47 -3.27 13.08
CA GLU A 19 0.80 -3.56 13.77
C GLU A 19 2.03 -3.14 12.94
N TRP A 20 1.97 -3.28 11.62
CA TRP A 20 3.02 -2.79 10.73
C TRP A 20 3.13 -1.27 10.80
N LEU A 21 2.01 -0.54 10.73
CA LEU A 21 2.05 0.93 10.73
C LEU A 21 2.49 1.50 12.08
N GLN A 22 2.06 0.91 13.19
CA GLN A 22 2.39 1.36 14.55
C GLN A 22 3.88 1.22 14.90
N LYS A 23 4.68 0.51 14.09
CA LYS A 23 6.15 0.41 14.26
C LYS A 23 6.90 1.66 13.83
N PHE A 24 6.23 2.63 13.19
CA PHE A 24 6.85 3.84 12.67
C PHE A 24 6.61 5.04 13.58
N ASP A 25 7.64 5.86 13.72
CA ASP A 25 7.57 7.12 14.47
C ASP A 25 6.44 8.02 13.96
N GLY A 26 5.55 8.43 14.87
CA GLY A 26 4.36 9.24 14.60
C GLY A 26 3.06 8.44 14.44
N PHE A 27 3.11 7.11 14.51
CA PHE A 27 1.95 6.22 14.40
C PHE A 27 1.78 5.25 15.57
N GLU A 28 2.69 5.26 16.55
CA GLU A 28 2.75 4.28 17.66
C GLU A 28 1.47 4.26 18.49
N ASP A 29 0.88 5.43 18.73
CA ASP A 29 -0.34 5.61 19.53
C ASP A 29 -1.63 5.50 18.71
N TYR A 30 -1.56 5.11 17.44
CA TYR A 30 -2.77 4.93 16.63
C TYR A 30 -3.57 3.74 17.16
N SER A 31 -4.88 3.91 17.33
CA SER A 31 -5.75 2.74 17.47
C SER A 31 -5.75 1.93 16.17
N ASP A 32 -6.02 0.63 16.26
CA ASP A 32 -6.05 -0.26 15.09
C ASP A 32 -6.94 0.28 13.98
N LYS A 33 -8.14 0.77 14.35
CA LYS A 33 -9.06 1.40 13.39
C LYS A 33 -8.43 2.60 12.68
N LYS A 34 -7.76 3.48 13.42
CA LYS A 34 -7.11 4.67 12.84
C LYS A 34 -5.92 4.27 11.96
N ALA A 35 -5.18 3.23 12.34
CA ALA A 35 -4.08 2.68 11.57
C ALA A 35 -4.58 2.07 10.25
N GLU A 36 -5.63 1.26 10.30
CA GLU A 36 -6.29 0.69 9.12
C GLU A 36 -6.83 1.76 8.16
N GLU A 37 -7.53 2.78 8.69
CA GLU A 37 -8.00 3.91 7.89
C GLU A 37 -6.85 4.68 7.22
N THR A 38 -5.70 4.75 7.88
CA THR A 38 -4.51 5.44 7.37
C THR A 38 -3.84 4.62 6.27
N ILE A 39 -3.69 3.32 6.46
CA ILE A 39 -3.20 2.39 5.44
C ILE A 39 -4.06 2.49 4.18
N TYR A 40 -5.38 2.45 4.33
CA TYR A 40 -6.30 2.59 3.20
C TYR A 40 -6.10 3.90 2.43
N LYS A 41 -5.92 5.03 3.13
CA LYS A 41 -5.62 6.32 2.49
C LYS A 41 -4.29 6.33 1.75
N LEU A 42 -3.26 5.69 2.31
CA LEU A 42 -1.94 5.57 1.68
C LEU A 42 -2.01 4.71 0.41
N GLU A 43 -2.78 3.62 0.42
CA GLU A 43 -3.01 2.77 -0.76
C GLU A 43 -3.72 3.53 -1.88
N GLU A 44 -4.80 4.25 -1.56
CA GLU A 44 -5.51 5.08 -2.53
C GLU A 44 -4.63 6.19 -3.09
N PHE A 45 -3.81 6.83 -2.24
CA PHE A 45 -2.87 7.84 -2.69
C PHE A 45 -1.79 7.27 -3.62
N ALA A 46 -1.21 6.11 -3.29
CA ALA A 46 -0.25 5.43 -4.14
C ALA A 46 -0.85 5.09 -5.52
N LYS A 47 -2.12 4.65 -5.56
CA LYS A 47 -2.84 4.39 -6.81
C LYS A 47 -2.97 5.66 -7.66
N ILE A 48 -3.42 6.77 -7.07
CA ILE A 48 -3.55 8.06 -7.77
C ILE A 48 -2.19 8.53 -8.31
N LEU A 49 -1.12 8.41 -7.53
CA LEU A 49 0.23 8.78 -7.96
C LEU A 49 0.71 7.93 -9.15
N CYS A 50 0.51 6.61 -9.09
CA CYS A 50 0.84 5.71 -10.19
C CYS A 50 0.07 6.06 -11.47
N GLU A 51 -1.24 6.27 -11.37
CA GLU A 51 -2.07 6.70 -12.50
C GLU A 51 -1.60 8.03 -13.07
N HIS A 52 -1.28 9.01 -12.23
CA HIS A 52 -0.76 10.30 -12.67
C HIS A 52 0.56 10.17 -13.42
N LEU A 53 1.53 9.41 -12.87
CA LEU A 53 2.83 9.21 -13.50
C LEU A 53 2.73 8.46 -14.83
N GLN A 54 1.86 7.45 -14.91
CA GLN A 54 1.62 6.70 -16.14
C GLN A 54 0.95 7.54 -17.23
N ASN A 55 0.00 8.40 -16.86
CA ASN A 55 -0.73 9.24 -17.81
C ASN A 55 0.01 10.54 -18.19
N SER A 56 1.07 10.91 -17.46
CA SER A 56 1.88 12.10 -17.73
C SER A 56 3.15 11.79 -18.52
N SER A 57 3.31 10.55 -19.01
CA SER A 57 4.45 10.10 -19.82
C SER A 57 4.17 10.10 -21.31
#